data_AF-A0A653RSD3-F1
#
_entry.id   AF-A0A653RSD3-F1
#
_cell.length_a   1.000
_cell.length_b   1.000
_cell.length_c   1.000
_cell.angle_alpha   90.00
_cell.angle_beta   90.00
_cell.angle_gamma   90.00
#
_symmetry.space_group_name_H-M   'P 1'
#
loop_
_entity.id
_entity.type
_entity.pdbx_description
1 polymer ?
#
loop_
_entity_poly.entity_id
_entity_poly.type
_entity_poly.pdbx_seq_one_letter_code
_entity_poly.pdbx_strand_id
1 'polypeptide(L)'
;MPRLGSTLLTLALAGVITLAAYADPVFVGAAVVLVQVLIALAPSAVDPSGHSIRSPHFVAALSGGLVATAITLAPDLLNGADGTSSDVVGATDNGMLAGILPAIAVSLFVALIAQMLRKDGRPNLVPSTAYAVTLGTFAALTAGWIGAAQSLGEAEAVAVGAGGLAAGMLVWLIPIDRWICASAAVLAGAAGGAAVAISVDSTLTWIFGVAVGSAAALFGVLGQVLGRAWARGRSTHASAGWGFPGALSIALAAPLVYVGGQLVGAPGL
;
A
#
# COMPACT_ATOMS: atom_id res chain seq x y z
N MET A 1 -21.13 3.74 9.89
CA MET A 1 -20.71 3.34 8.53
C MET A 1 -20.54 1.83 8.49
N PRO A 2 -21.15 1.13 7.53
CA PRO A 2 -20.98 -0.32 7.43
C PRO A 2 -19.53 -0.60 7.03
N ARG A 3 -18.79 -1.29 7.92
CA ARG A 3 -17.41 -1.73 7.71
C ARG A 3 -17.27 -2.55 6.42
N LEU A 4 -18.36 -3.19 6.05
CA LEU A 4 -18.55 -4.12 4.95
C LEU A 4 -18.05 -3.58 3.60
N GLY A 5 -18.37 -2.34 3.24
CA GLY A 5 -17.94 -1.80 1.94
C GLY A 5 -16.42 -1.72 1.80
N SER A 6 -15.73 -1.15 2.80
CA SER A 6 -14.28 -0.98 2.72
C SER A 6 -13.51 -2.28 2.93
N THR A 7 -14.04 -3.22 3.71
CA THR A 7 -13.45 -4.56 3.87
C THR A 7 -13.64 -5.40 2.62
N LEU A 8 -14.84 -5.41 2.00
CA LEU A 8 -15.08 -6.14 0.76
C LEU A 8 -14.19 -5.60 -0.37
N LEU A 9 -14.01 -4.29 -0.46
CA LEU A 9 -13.07 -3.71 -1.42
C LEU A 9 -11.63 -4.16 -1.15
N THR A 10 -11.21 -4.24 0.11
CA THR A 10 -9.86 -4.75 0.46
C THR A 10 -9.71 -6.20 0.04
N LEU A 11 -10.72 -7.04 0.31
CA LEU A 11 -10.73 -8.44 -0.09
C LEU A 11 -10.68 -8.59 -1.62
N ALA A 12 -11.47 -7.78 -2.34
CA ALA A 12 -11.47 -7.78 -3.79
C ALA A 12 -10.11 -7.33 -4.37
N LEU A 13 -9.53 -6.25 -3.85
CA LEU A 13 -8.20 -5.78 -4.27
C LEU A 13 -7.11 -6.80 -3.95
N ALA A 14 -7.12 -7.40 -2.76
CA ALA A 14 -6.18 -8.45 -2.39
C ALA A 14 -6.31 -9.66 -3.34
N GLY A 15 -7.54 -10.11 -3.63
CA GLY A 15 -7.77 -11.20 -4.58
C GLY A 15 -7.31 -10.87 -6.00
N VAL A 16 -7.57 -9.66 -6.49
CA VAL A 16 -7.10 -9.21 -7.82
C VAL A 16 -5.57 -9.12 -7.86
N ILE A 17 -4.92 -8.61 -6.81
CA ILE A 17 -3.45 -8.56 -6.73
C ILE A 17 -2.86 -9.97 -6.74
N THR A 18 -3.42 -10.91 -5.98
CA THR A 18 -2.97 -12.31 -5.98
C THR A 18 -3.13 -12.95 -7.36
N LEU A 19 -4.30 -12.82 -7.99
CA LEU A 19 -4.54 -13.36 -9.33
C LEU A 19 -3.59 -12.74 -10.36
N ALA A 20 -3.34 -11.44 -10.26
CA ALA A 20 -2.40 -10.74 -11.13
C ALA A 20 -0.96 -11.23 -10.93
N ALA A 21 -0.56 -11.53 -9.69
CA ALA A 21 0.78 -12.03 -9.39
C ALA A 21 1.05 -13.40 -10.02
N TYR A 22 0.05 -14.28 -10.12
CA TYR A 22 0.17 -15.55 -10.84
C TYR A 22 0.13 -15.41 -12.37
N ALA A 23 -0.30 -14.27 -12.90
CA ALA A 23 -0.37 -14.03 -14.33
C ALA A 23 0.91 -13.36 -14.86
N ASP A 24 1.23 -12.17 -14.36
CA ASP A 24 2.43 -11.39 -14.73
C ASP A 24 2.59 -10.20 -13.76
N PRO A 25 3.82 -9.86 -13.32
CA PRO A 25 4.10 -8.66 -12.52
C PRO A 25 3.52 -7.36 -13.09
N VAL A 26 3.40 -7.22 -14.42
CA VAL A 26 2.79 -6.05 -15.06
C VAL A 26 1.31 -5.90 -14.69
N PHE A 27 0.57 -7.01 -14.58
CA PHE A 27 -0.83 -6.96 -14.14
C PHE A 27 -0.96 -6.56 -12.66
N VAL A 28 0.03 -6.91 -11.82
CA VAL A 28 0.10 -6.41 -10.43
C VAL A 28 0.25 -4.90 -10.43
N GLY A 29 1.07 -4.36 -11.35
CA GLY A 29 1.20 -2.92 -11.58
C GLY A 29 -0.15 -2.24 -11.87
N ALA A 30 -0.97 -2.82 -12.75
CA ALA A 30 -2.30 -2.27 -13.05
C ALA A 30 -3.24 -2.27 -11.83
N ALA A 31 -3.25 -3.35 -11.05
CA ALA A 31 -4.01 -3.43 -9.81
C ALA A 31 -3.54 -2.40 -8.77
N VAL A 32 -2.22 -2.21 -8.66
CA VAL A 32 -1.59 -1.22 -7.79
C VAL A 32 -1.95 0.21 -8.21
N VAL A 33 -1.95 0.53 -9.50
CA VAL A 33 -2.38 1.84 -10.01
C VAL A 33 -3.83 2.13 -9.61
N LEU A 34 -4.72 1.14 -9.66
CA LEU A 34 -6.10 1.31 -9.17
C LEU A 34 -6.13 1.70 -7.68
N VAL A 35 -5.30 1.07 -6.84
CA VAL A 35 -5.17 1.42 -5.42
C VAL A 35 -4.64 2.85 -5.25
N GLN A 36 -3.63 3.25 -6.04
CA GLN A 36 -3.07 4.60 -6.03
C GLN A 36 -4.10 5.66 -6.44
N VAL A 37 -4.94 5.38 -7.43
CA VAL A 37 -6.05 6.26 -7.81
C VAL A 37 -7.05 6.41 -6.67
N LEU A 38 -7.40 5.32 -5.98
CA LEU A 38 -8.29 5.39 -4.81
C LEU A 38 -7.69 6.20 -3.65
N ILE A 39 -6.37 6.17 -3.47
CA ILE A 39 -5.64 7.00 -2.50
C ILE A 39 -5.61 8.46 -2.95
N ALA A 40 -5.35 8.72 -4.24
CA ALA A 40 -5.34 10.07 -4.79
C ALA A 40 -6.71 10.75 -4.75
N LEU A 41 -7.79 9.95 -4.83
CA LEU A 41 -9.19 10.38 -4.66
C LEU A 41 -9.63 10.51 -3.19
N ALA A 42 -8.69 10.58 -2.26
CA ALA A 42 -8.96 10.83 -0.85
C ALA A 42 -9.82 12.10 -0.65
N PRO A 43 -10.62 12.18 0.43
CA PRO A 43 -11.35 13.39 0.76
C PRO A 43 -10.41 14.58 0.94
N SER A 44 -10.87 15.81 0.72
CA SER A 44 -10.00 16.98 0.90
C SER A 44 -9.60 17.20 2.36
N ALA A 45 -8.44 17.82 2.59
CA ALA A 45 -8.02 18.26 3.92
C ALA A 45 -9.00 19.30 4.51
N VAL A 46 -9.05 19.41 5.83
CA VAL A 46 -9.97 20.31 6.54
C VAL A 46 -9.16 21.16 7.53
N ASP A 47 -9.48 22.44 7.60
CA ASP A 47 -8.91 23.40 8.54
C ASP A 47 -9.49 23.20 9.96
N PRO A 48 -8.86 23.71 11.06
CA PRO A 48 -9.45 23.61 12.40
C PRO A 48 -10.85 24.21 12.52
N SER A 49 -11.19 25.15 11.63
CA SER A 49 -12.52 25.76 11.51
C SER A 49 -13.56 24.89 10.78
N GLY A 50 -13.20 23.70 10.28
CA GLY A 50 -14.10 22.79 9.57
C GLY A 50 -14.24 23.07 8.07
N HIS A 51 -13.55 24.08 7.54
CA HIS A 51 -13.58 24.40 6.11
C HIS A 51 -12.68 23.47 5.29
N SER A 52 -13.13 23.08 4.09
CA SER A 52 -12.32 22.29 3.16
C SER A 52 -11.16 23.12 2.63
N ILE A 53 -9.96 22.57 2.76
CA ILE A 53 -8.73 23.12 2.18
C ILE A 53 -8.63 22.62 0.74
N ARG A 54 -8.65 23.56 -0.20
CA ARG A 54 -8.43 23.26 -1.62
C ARG A 54 -6.95 22.90 -1.84
N SER A 55 -6.64 21.61 -1.76
CA SER A 55 -5.28 21.10 -1.97
C SER A 55 -5.17 20.37 -3.32
N PRO A 56 -4.14 20.64 -4.14
CA PRO A 56 -3.87 19.91 -5.38
C PRO A 56 -3.21 18.54 -5.10
N HIS A 57 -3.75 17.80 -4.13
CA HIS A 57 -3.16 16.56 -3.62
C HIS A 57 -3.25 15.39 -4.59
N PHE A 58 -4.29 15.36 -5.44
CA PHE A 58 -4.50 14.28 -6.41
C PHE A 58 -3.28 14.08 -7.32
N VAL A 59 -2.79 15.16 -7.93
CA VAL A 59 -1.68 15.08 -8.90
C VAL A 59 -0.39 14.64 -8.23
N ALA A 60 -0.08 15.20 -7.05
CA ALA A 60 1.10 14.82 -6.28
C ALA A 60 1.08 13.35 -5.82
N ALA A 61 -0.06 12.89 -5.30
CA ALA A 61 -0.21 11.52 -4.84
C ALA A 61 -0.14 10.52 -6.01
N LEU A 62 -0.81 10.82 -7.12
CA LEU A 62 -0.80 9.98 -8.31
C LEU A 62 0.58 9.94 -8.97
N SER A 63 1.28 11.08 -9.09
CA SER A 63 2.63 11.11 -9.66
C SER A 63 3.62 10.32 -8.82
N GLY A 64 3.55 10.40 -7.49
CA GLY A 64 4.38 9.59 -6.61
C GLY A 64 4.11 8.10 -6.79
N GLY A 65 2.83 7.70 -6.80
CA GLY A 65 2.44 6.31 -7.05
C GLY A 65 2.93 5.77 -8.39
N LEU A 66 2.70 6.51 -9.47
CA LEU A 66 3.11 6.09 -10.83
C LEU A 66 4.62 5.96 -10.96
N VAL A 67 5.39 6.88 -10.36
CA VAL A 67 6.86 6.79 -10.34
C VAL A 67 7.32 5.58 -9.54
N ALA A 68 6.70 5.30 -8.38
CA ALA A 68 7.02 4.09 -7.62
C ALA A 68 6.77 2.83 -8.46
N THR A 69 5.59 2.74 -9.09
CA THR A 69 5.22 1.61 -9.97
C THR A 69 6.19 1.46 -11.13
N ALA A 70 6.54 2.56 -11.81
CA ALA A 70 7.44 2.53 -12.96
C ALA A 70 8.86 2.08 -12.59
N ILE A 71 9.42 2.62 -11.51
CA ILE A 71 10.76 2.25 -11.04
C ILE A 71 10.79 0.81 -10.53
N THR A 72 9.74 0.35 -9.83
CA THR A 72 9.68 -1.03 -9.36
C THR A 72 9.52 -2.02 -10.53
N LEU A 73 8.75 -1.69 -11.58
CA LEU A 73 8.63 -2.54 -12.76
C LEU A 73 9.88 -2.54 -13.65
N ALA A 74 10.59 -1.43 -13.72
CA ALA A 74 11.78 -1.25 -14.55
C ALA A 74 12.91 -0.58 -13.73
N PRO A 75 13.58 -1.34 -12.85
CA PRO A 75 14.65 -0.81 -12.00
C PRO A 75 15.83 -0.27 -12.82
N ASP A 76 15.99 -0.74 -14.06
CA ASP A 76 17.00 -0.25 -15.02
C ASP A 76 16.87 1.24 -15.34
N LEU A 77 15.71 1.86 -15.09
CA LEU A 77 15.54 3.31 -15.24
C LEU A 77 16.41 4.12 -14.27
N LEU A 78 16.93 3.48 -13.21
CA LEU A 78 17.88 4.09 -12.28
C LEU A 78 19.35 3.87 -12.68
N ASN A 79 19.62 3.04 -13.69
CA ASN A 79 20.96 2.88 -14.22
C ASN A 79 21.36 4.19 -14.93
N GLY A 80 22.46 4.79 -14.47
CA GLY A 80 23.07 5.93 -15.14
C GLY A 80 23.59 5.55 -16.54
N ALA A 81 24.06 6.53 -17.30
CA ALA A 81 24.73 6.27 -18.59
C ALA A 81 25.90 5.30 -18.41
N ASP A 82 26.17 4.47 -19.43
CA ASP A 82 27.28 3.51 -19.44
C ASP A 82 28.58 4.18 -18.94
N GLY A 83 29.15 3.67 -17.85
CA GLY A 83 30.36 4.21 -17.22
C GLY A 83 30.14 5.22 -16.09
N THR A 84 28.90 5.56 -15.74
CA THR A 84 28.55 6.39 -14.56
C THR A 84 27.87 5.60 -13.43
N SER A 85 27.58 4.32 -13.65
CA SER A 85 27.03 3.44 -12.62
C SER A 85 28.11 3.15 -11.58
N SER A 86 27.96 3.68 -10.37
CA SER A 86 28.62 3.07 -9.21
C SER A 86 28.14 1.63 -9.11
N ASP A 87 29.06 0.69 -8.89
CA ASP A 87 28.86 -0.74 -8.62
C ASP A 87 27.98 -1.00 -7.37
N VAL A 88 26.76 -0.44 -7.33
CA VAL A 88 25.79 -0.63 -6.25
C VAL A 88 24.91 -1.81 -6.63
N VAL A 89 25.58 -2.94 -6.80
CA VAL A 89 24.98 -4.26 -7.07
C VAL A 89 23.92 -4.63 -6.02
N GLY A 90 23.90 -4.00 -4.84
CA GLY A 90 22.90 -4.26 -3.80
C GLY A 90 21.65 -3.36 -3.75
N ALA A 91 21.59 -2.24 -4.49
CA ALA A 91 20.43 -1.33 -4.47
C ALA A 91 19.41 -1.65 -5.56
N THR A 92 19.89 -2.14 -6.71
CA THR A 92 19.06 -2.59 -7.84
C THR A 92 18.38 -3.93 -7.56
N ASP A 93 19.02 -4.81 -6.78
CA ASP A 93 18.46 -6.09 -6.32
C ASP A 93 17.29 -5.93 -5.32
N ASN A 94 17.11 -4.74 -4.73
CA ASN A 94 16.13 -4.44 -3.69
C ASN A 94 14.98 -3.52 -4.17
N GLY A 95 14.53 -3.68 -5.42
CA GLY A 95 13.67 -2.77 -6.20
C GLY A 95 12.50 -2.02 -5.53
N MET A 96 12.02 -2.40 -4.35
CA MET A 96 11.04 -1.60 -3.59
C MET A 96 11.65 -0.38 -2.87
N LEU A 97 12.83 -0.50 -2.22
CA LEU A 97 13.44 0.65 -1.51
C LEU A 97 13.95 1.71 -2.50
N ALA A 98 14.42 1.26 -3.66
CA ALA A 98 14.87 2.12 -4.74
C ALA A 98 13.73 2.96 -5.34
N GLY A 99 12.50 2.44 -5.41
CA GLY A 99 11.34 3.14 -5.97
C GLY A 99 10.62 4.09 -5.01
N ILE A 100 10.51 3.74 -3.71
CA ILE A 100 9.74 4.52 -2.73
C ILE A 100 10.37 5.90 -2.49
N LEU A 101 11.70 5.98 -2.35
CA LEU A 101 12.37 7.26 -2.04
C LEU A 101 12.25 8.28 -3.18
N PRO A 102 12.56 7.94 -4.45
CA PRO A 102 12.30 8.82 -5.59
C PRO A 102 10.82 9.18 -5.74
N ALA A 103 9.91 8.23 -5.52
CA ALA A 103 8.47 8.49 -5.57
C ALA A 103 8.01 9.53 -4.55
N ILE A 104 8.50 9.45 -3.31
CA ILE A 104 8.22 10.46 -2.27
C ILE A 104 8.82 11.81 -2.67
N ALA A 105 10.04 11.83 -3.22
CA ALA A 105 10.67 13.05 -3.71
C ALA A 105 9.84 13.70 -4.83
N VAL A 106 9.39 12.93 -5.83
CA VAL A 106 8.53 13.43 -6.92
C VAL A 106 7.20 13.94 -6.37
N SER A 107 6.54 13.21 -5.46
CA SER A 107 5.31 13.67 -4.81
C SER A 107 5.52 15.01 -4.10
N LEU A 108 6.63 15.16 -3.36
CA LEU A 108 7.00 16.41 -2.70
C LEU A 108 7.24 17.54 -3.70
N PHE A 109 8.03 17.31 -4.75
CA PHE A 109 8.30 18.30 -5.79
C PHE A 109 7.01 18.75 -6.50
N VAL A 110 6.16 17.81 -6.90
CA VAL A 110 4.88 18.11 -7.55
C VAL A 110 3.95 18.86 -6.59
N ALA A 111 3.91 18.48 -5.31
CA ALA A 111 3.15 19.20 -4.30
C ALA A 111 3.66 20.66 -4.15
N LEU A 112 4.98 20.88 -4.09
CA LEU A 112 5.58 22.21 -3.99
C LEU A 112 5.29 23.07 -5.23
N ILE A 113 5.46 22.52 -6.44
CA ILE A 113 5.13 23.19 -7.70
C ILE A 113 3.65 23.59 -7.70
N ALA A 114 2.76 22.68 -7.30
CA ALA A 114 1.35 22.95 -7.25
C ALA A 114 0.99 24.06 -6.23
N GLN A 115 1.72 24.17 -5.11
CA GLN A 115 1.58 25.30 -4.18
C GLN A 115 2.14 26.62 -4.76
N MET A 116 3.22 26.57 -5.55
CA MET A 116 3.76 27.77 -6.20
C MET A 116 2.79 28.35 -7.24
N LEU A 117 2.09 27.47 -7.96
CA LEU A 117 1.10 27.83 -8.99
C LEU A 117 -0.26 28.26 -8.43
N ARG A 118 -0.52 28.05 -7.13
CA ARG A 118 -1.76 28.50 -6.47
C ARG A 118 -1.84 30.02 -6.44
N LYS A 119 -2.99 30.55 -6.88
CA LYS A 119 -3.31 31.99 -6.94
C LYS A 119 -4.23 32.46 -5.80
N ASP A 120 -4.60 31.58 -4.88
CA ASP A 120 -5.63 31.79 -3.85
C ASP A 120 -5.08 32.37 -2.54
N GLY A 121 -3.95 33.09 -2.57
CA GLY A 121 -3.34 33.70 -1.39
C GLY A 121 -2.63 32.71 -0.45
N ARG A 122 -2.58 31.42 -0.80
CA ARG A 122 -1.85 30.36 -0.08
C ARG A 122 -2.20 30.17 1.41
N PRO A 123 -3.48 30.27 1.84
CA PRO A 123 -3.83 29.88 3.18
C PRO A 123 -3.50 28.39 3.38
N ASN A 124 -3.00 28.04 4.58
CA ASN A 124 -2.79 26.65 4.99
C ASN A 124 -1.82 25.86 4.09
N LEU A 125 -0.73 26.50 3.63
CA LEU A 125 0.26 25.88 2.74
C LEU A 125 0.92 24.65 3.37
N VAL A 126 1.41 24.76 4.60
CA VAL A 126 2.07 23.63 5.31
C VAL A 126 1.15 22.41 5.45
N PRO A 127 -0.06 22.51 6.03
CA PRO A 127 -0.95 21.36 6.15
C PRO A 127 -1.41 20.83 4.78
N SER A 128 -1.59 21.68 3.77
CA SER A 128 -1.92 21.24 2.42
C SER A 128 -0.79 20.43 1.77
N THR A 129 0.47 20.84 1.94
CA THR A 129 1.62 20.11 1.39
C THR A 129 1.85 18.82 2.15
N ALA A 130 1.82 18.85 3.49
CA ALA A 130 1.93 17.67 4.33
C ALA A 130 0.88 16.61 3.93
N TYR A 131 -0.37 17.06 3.73
CA TYR A 131 -1.45 16.20 3.27
C TYR A 131 -1.16 15.50 1.93
N ALA A 132 -0.73 16.27 0.94
CA ALA A 132 -0.41 15.75 -0.40
C ALA A 132 0.77 14.76 -0.35
N VAL A 133 1.82 15.11 0.39
CA VAL A 133 3.00 14.25 0.56
C VAL A 133 2.63 12.95 1.26
N THR A 134 1.86 13.01 2.35
CA THR A 134 1.42 11.80 3.06
C THR A 134 0.59 10.88 2.17
N LEU A 135 -0.33 11.41 1.37
CA LEU A 135 -1.07 10.60 0.38
C LEU A 135 -0.16 10.01 -0.68
N GLY A 136 0.82 10.77 -1.17
CA GLY A 136 1.82 10.26 -2.09
C GLY A 136 2.72 9.18 -1.49
N THR A 137 3.07 9.29 -0.20
CA THR A 137 3.77 8.23 0.52
C THR A 137 2.93 6.96 0.57
N PHE A 138 1.65 7.05 0.96
CA PHE A 138 0.77 5.87 0.95
C PHE A 138 0.59 5.27 -0.44
N ALA A 139 0.45 6.12 -1.48
CA ALA A 139 0.40 5.66 -2.85
C ALA A 139 1.71 4.95 -3.24
N ALA A 140 2.88 5.49 -2.89
CA ALA A 140 4.17 4.85 -3.18
C ALA A 140 4.33 3.49 -2.48
N LEU A 141 3.88 3.34 -1.23
CA LEU A 141 3.97 2.07 -0.50
C LEU A 141 3.27 0.91 -1.21
N THR A 142 2.19 1.19 -1.98
CA THR A 142 1.47 0.15 -2.73
C THR A 142 2.36 -0.60 -3.74
N ALA A 143 3.45 0.02 -4.22
CA ALA A 143 4.41 -0.63 -5.11
C ALA A 143 5.11 -1.84 -4.46
N GLY A 144 5.06 -1.98 -3.12
CA GLY A 144 5.55 -3.17 -2.43
C GLY A 144 4.88 -4.48 -2.87
N TRP A 145 3.64 -4.44 -3.37
CA TRP A 145 3.00 -5.63 -3.94
C TRP A 145 3.67 -6.08 -5.25
N ILE A 146 4.13 -5.13 -6.07
CA ILE A 146 4.88 -5.42 -7.30
C ILE A 146 6.24 -6.00 -6.93
N GLY A 147 6.94 -5.34 -5.99
CA GLY A 147 8.23 -5.81 -5.50
C GLY A 147 8.13 -7.22 -4.89
N ALA A 148 7.03 -7.54 -4.20
CA ALA A 148 6.81 -8.87 -3.65
C ALA A 148 6.64 -9.91 -4.77
N ALA A 149 5.87 -9.60 -5.81
CA ALA A 149 5.69 -10.47 -6.98
C ALA A 149 6.99 -10.71 -7.77
N GLN A 150 7.96 -9.80 -7.68
CA GLN A 150 9.29 -9.90 -8.31
C GLN A 150 10.38 -10.40 -7.36
N SER A 151 10.05 -10.65 -6.09
CA SER A 151 11.01 -11.14 -5.09
C SER A 151 11.24 -12.64 -5.23
N LEU A 152 12.15 -13.21 -4.44
CA LEU A 152 12.41 -14.65 -4.40
C LEU A 152 11.19 -15.49 -4.01
N GLY A 153 10.24 -14.91 -3.26
CA GLY A 153 8.96 -15.56 -2.94
C GLY A 153 7.88 -15.41 -4.01
N GLU A 154 8.16 -14.66 -5.08
CA GLU A 154 7.31 -14.47 -6.26
C GLU A 154 5.80 -14.28 -5.94
N ALA A 155 4.93 -14.95 -6.71
CA ALA A 155 3.48 -14.92 -6.53
C ALA A 155 3.03 -15.56 -5.20
N GLU A 156 3.82 -16.46 -4.64
CA GLU A 156 3.47 -17.20 -3.42
C GLU A 156 3.55 -16.31 -2.18
N ALA A 157 4.57 -15.47 -2.08
CA ALA A 157 4.68 -14.45 -1.02
C ALA A 157 3.50 -13.47 -1.05
N VAL A 158 3.08 -13.07 -2.26
CA VAL A 158 1.87 -12.25 -2.46
C VAL A 158 0.63 -13.00 -1.98
N ALA A 159 0.47 -14.28 -2.34
CA ALA A 159 -0.66 -15.10 -1.92
C ALA A 159 -0.73 -15.26 -0.39
N VAL A 160 0.41 -15.51 0.28
CA VAL A 160 0.51 -15.61 1.74
C VAL A 160 0.11 -14.29 2.41
N GLY A 161 0.66 -13.16 1.94
CA GLY A 161 0.32 -11.84 2.45
C GLY A 161 -1.14 -11.46 2.25
N ALA A 162 -1.69 -11.74 1.07
CA ALA A 162 -3.09 -11.52 0.74
C ALA A 162 -4.04 -12.44 1.54
N GLY A 163 -3.66 -13.70 1.74
CA GLY A 163 -4.41 -14.66 2.55
C GLY A 163 -4.49 -14.24 4.01
N GLY A 164 -3.37 -13.81 4.60
CA GLY A 164 -3.34 -13.26 5.95
C GLY A 164 -4.16 -11.97 6.07
N LEU A 165 -4.01 -11.04 5.12
CA LEU A 165 -4.81 -9.83 5.06
C LEU A 165 -6.31 -10.16 4.98
N ALA A 166 -6.70 -11.11 4.14
CA ALA A 166 -8.09 -11.49 3.95
C ALA A 166 -8.71 -12.11 5.21
N ALA A 167 -8.02 -13.06 5.83
CA ALA A 167 -8.47 -13.67 7.09
C ALA A 167 -8.62 -12.62 8.21
N GLY A 168 -7.65 -11.70 8.33
CA GLY A 168 -7.73 -10.60 9.28
C GLY A 168 -8.90 -9.65 9.00
N MET A 169 -9.15 -9.31 7.73
CA MET A 169 -10.29 -8.46 7.33
C MET A 169 -11.65 -9.12 7.59
N LEU A 170 -11.76 -10.43 7.44
CA LEU A 170 -12.98 -11.18 7.76
C LEU A 170 -13.28 -11.15 9.26
N VAL A 171 -12.27 -11.35 10.11
CA VAL A 171 -12.45 -11.22 11.57
C VAL A 171 -12.75 -9.78 11.97
N TRP A 172 -12.19 -8.79 11.26
CA TRP A 172 -12.47 -7.37 11.50
C TRP A 172 -13.94 -6.94 11.26
N LEU A 173 -14.71 -7.77 10.55
CA LEU A 173 -16.15 -7.58 10.36
C LEU A 173 -16.98 -7.93 11.60
N ILE A 174 -16.43 -8.73 12.52
CA ILE A 174 -17.16 -9.20 13.69
C ILE A 174 -17.48 -8.01 14.61
N PRO A 175 -18.75 -7.83 15.03
CA PRO A 175 -19.19 -6.69 15.83
C PRO A 175 -18.88 -6.87 17.33
N ILE A 176 -17.61 -7.13 17.67
CA ILE A 176 -17.11 -7.22 19.05
C ILE A 176 -16.24 -6.01 19.43
N ASP A 177 -15.74 -5.98 20.67
CA ASP A 177 -14.80 -4.95 21.13
C ASP A 177 -13.60 -4.83 20.18
N ARG A 178 -13.17 -3.58 19.94
CA ARG A 178 -12.18 -3.29 18.90
C ARG A 178 -10.80 -3.83 19.22
N TRP A 179 -10.41 -3.86 20.49
CA TRP A 179 -9.10 -4.38 20.90
C TRP A 179 -9.07 -5.89 20.73
N ILE A 180 -10.14 -6.57 21.16
CA ILE A 180 -10.30 -8.01 20.98
C ILE A 180 -10.35 -8.36 19.49
N CYS A 181 -11.12 -7.60 18.70
CA CYS A 181 -11.24 -7.79 17.26
C CYS A 181 -9.90 -7.60 16.53
N ALA A 182 -9.10 -6.60 16.92
CA ALA A 182 -7.79 -6.36 16.33
C ALA A 182 -6.84 -7.52 16.63
N SER A 183 -6.75 -7.96 17.89
CA SER A 183 -5.91 -9.09 18.28
C SER A 183 -6.36 -10.38 17.57
N ALA A 184 -7.66 -10.64 17.51
CA ALA A 184 -8.21 -11.79 16.80
C ALA A 184 -7.95 -11.72 15.28
N ALA A 185 -7.99 -10.52 14.69
CA ALA A 185 -7.68 -10.33 13.27
C ALA A 185 -6.20 -10.62 12.96
N VAL A 186 -5.27 -10.27 13.85
CA VAL A 186 -3.85 -10.62 13.70
C VAL A 186 -3.65 -12.13 13.80
N LEU A 187 -4.31 -12.79 14.77
CA LEU A 187 -4.27 -14.25 14.91
C LEU A 187 -4.88 -14.96 13.70
N ALA A 188 -6.00 -14.44 13.18
CA ALA A 188 -6.60 -14.94 11.95
C ALA A 188 -5.71 -14.70 10.74
N GLY A 189 -4.99 -13.57 10.69
CA GLY A 189 -3.99 -13.30 9.67
C GLY A 189 -2.83 -14.27 9.71
N ALA A 190 -2.32 -14.60 10.90
CA ALA A 190 -1.32 -15.65 11.08
C ALA A 190 -1.82 -17.01 10.56
N ALA A 191 -3.05 -17.39 10.95
CA ALA A 191 -3.65 -18.65 10.51
C ALA A 191 -3.90 -18.68 9.00
N GLY A 192 -4.38 -17.58 8.41
CA GLY A 192 -4.62 -17.45 6.97
C GLY A 192 -3.34 -17.51 6.16
N GLY A 193 -2.29 -16.80 6.59
CA GLY A 193 -0.98 -16.87 5.96
C GLY A 193 -0.34 -18.25 6.06
N ALA A 194 -0.41 -18.90 7.23
CA ALA A 194 0.07 -20.26 7.43
C ALA A 194 -0.69 -21.29 6.59
N ALA A 195 -2.02 -21.18 6.53
CA ALA A 195 -2.84 -22.07 5.71
C ALA A 195 -2.50 -21.96 4.23
N VAL A 196 -2.27 -20.74 3.72
CA VAL A 196 -1.83 -20.53 2.33
C VAL A 196 -0.44 -21.11 2.12
N ALA A 197 0.51 -20.86 3.02
CA ALA A 197 1.87 -21.41 2.92
C ALA A 197 1.90 -22.94 2.92
N ILE A 198 0.98 -23.60 3.64
CA ILE A 198 0.86 -25.07 3.66
C ILE A 198 0.17 -25.60 2.39
N SER A 199 -0.76 -24.84 1.82
CA SER A 199 -1.57 -25.29 0.68
C SER A 199 -0.88 -25.11 -0.68
N VAL A 200 0.06 -24.17 -0.77
CA VAL A 200 0.89 -23.99 -1.96
C VAL A 200 2.06 -24.97 -1.82
N ASP A 201 2.25 -25.86 -2.80
CA ASP A 201 3.41 -26.77 -2.86
C ASP A 201 4.69 -25.95 -3.12
N SER A 202 5.14 -25.28 -2.06
CA SER A 202 6.08 -24.17 -2.06
C SER A 202 7.24 -24.44 -1.11
N THR A 203 8.38 -23.78 -1.32
CA THR A 203 9.49 -23.76 -0.36
C THR A 203 9.20 -22.93 0.89
N LEU A 204 8.06 -22.23 0.95
CA LEU A 204 7.68 -21.36 2.07
C LEU A 204 7.23 -22.17 3.29
N THR A 205 7.81 -21.88 4.45
CA THR A 205 7.45 -22.57 5.71
C THR A 205 6.15 -22.00 6.30
N TRP A 206 5.46 -22.78 7.14
CA TRP A 206 4.29 -22.27 7.88
C TRP A 206 4.66 -21.12 8.83
N ILE A 207 5.91 -21.08 9.33
CA ILE A 207 6.44 -20.01 10.20
C ILE A 207 6.51 -18.70 9.42
N PHE A 208 7.01 -18.77 8.18
CA PHE A 208 6.96 -17.65 7.24
C PHE A 208 5.52 -17.15 7.05
N GLY A 209 4.59 -18.07 6.79
CA GLY A 209 3.16 -17.76 6.66
C GLY A 209 2.57 -17.05 7.88
N VAL A 210 2.91 -17.49 9.09
CA VAL A 210 2.50 -16.85 10.35
C VAL A 210 3.05 -15.42 10.45
N ALA A 211 4.34 -15.22 10.18
CA ALA A 211 5.00 -13.92 10.32
C ALA A 211 4.46 -12.90 9.31
N VAL A 212 4.44 -13.24 8.01
CA VAL A 212 3.97 -12.33 6.95
C VAL A 212 2.46 -12.12 7.04
N GLY A 213 1.69 -13.18 7.31
CA GLY A 213 0.24 -13.10 7.43
C GLY A 213 -0.22 -12.25 8.61
N SER A 214 0.43 -12.39 9.78
CA SER A 214 0.13 -11.56 10.96
C SER A 214 0.49 -10.08 10.74
N ALA A 215 1.65 -9.81 10.12
CA ALA A 215 2.07 -8.45 9.78
C ALA A 215 1.11 -7.80 8.77
N ALA A 216 0.77 -8.49 7.68
CA ALA A 216 -0.17 -8.01 6.67
C ALA A 216 -1.56 -7.71 7.29
N ALA A 217 -2.06 -8.59 8.15
CA ALA A 217 -3.33 -8.37 8.85
C ALA A 217 -3.28 -7.17 9.81
N LEU A 218 -2.22 -7.04 10.61
CA LEU A 218 -2.05 -5.91 11.54
C LEU A 218 -2.07 -4.57 10.78
N PHE A 219 -1.22 -4.43 9.77
CA PHE A 219 -1.11 -3.20 9.00
C PHE A 219 -2.34 -2.94 8.13
N GLY A 220 -2.99 -4.00 7.63
CA GLY A 220 -4.28 -3.91 6.97
C GLY A 220 -5.37 -3.35 7.89
N VAL A 221 -5.47 -3.83 9.12
CA VAL A 221 -6.43 -3.33 10.13
C VAL A 221 -6.12 -1.88 10.48
N LEU A 222 -4.84 -1.54 10.68
CA LEU A 222 -4.42 -0.15 10.90
C LEU A 222 -4.81 0.76 9.73
N GLY A 223 -4.66 0.30 8.48
CA GLY A 223 -5.08 1.04 7.29
C GLY A 223 -6.59 1.31 7.27
N GLN A 224 -7.40 0.32 7.64
CA GLN A 224 -8.85 0.50 7.80
C GLN A 224 -9.19 1.51 8.91
N VAL A 225 -8.52 1.43 10.06
CA VAL A 225 -8.74 2.35 11.19
C VAL A 225 -8.36 3.77 10.81
N LEU A 226 -7.17 3.95 10.25
CA LEU A 226 -6.63 5.24 9.81
C LEU A 226 -7.52 5.85 8.72
N GLY A 227 -7.81 5.10 7.66
CA GLY A 227 -8.60 5.60 6.55
C GLY A 227 -10.02 5.97 6.94
N ARG A 228 -10.65 5.19 7.83
CA ARG A 228 -11.98 5.55 8.36
C ARG A 228 -11.90 6.78 9.26
N ALA A 229 -10.91 6.88 10.13
CA ALA A 229 -10.74 8.07 10.98
C ALA A 229 -10.54 9.32 10.12
N TRP A 230 -9.77 9.20 9.04
CA TRP A 230 -9.51 10.24 8.07
C TRP A 230 -10.75 10.63 7.27
N ALA A 231 -11.59 9.67 6.88
CA ALA A 231 -12.80 9.91 6.11
C ALA A 231 -14.03 10.35 6.94
N ARG A 232 -13.99 10.23 8.28
CA ARG A 232 -15.12 10.57 9.15
C ARG A 232 -15.57 12.02 8.96
N GLY A 233 -16.87 12.19 8.69
CA GLY A 233 -17.51 13.50 8.53
C GLY A 233 -17.23 14.18 7.18
N ARG A 234 -16.53 13.51 6.26
CA ARG A 234 -16.10 14.07 4.95
C ARG A 234 -16.76 13.36 3.76
N SER A 235 -17.79 12.56 4.04
CA SER A 235 -18.37 11.56 3.14
C SER A 235 -19.55 12.11 2.35
N THR A 236 -19.31 13.01 1.41
CA THR A 236 -20.28 13.33 0.36
C THR A 236 -20.16 12.37 -0.84
N HIS A 237 -19.05 11.63 -1.00
CA HIS A 237 -18.78 10.77 -2.17
C HIS A 237 -18.41 9.33 -1.79
N ALA A 238 -18.72 8.38 -2.68
CA ALA A 238 -18.50 6.94 -2.50
C ALA A 238 -17.01 6.60 -2.28
N SER A 239 -16.09 7.24 -3.00
CA SER A 239 -14.63 7.06 -2.85
C SER A 239 -14.13 7.42 -1.44
N ALA A 240 -14.69 8.48 -0.84
CA ALA A 240 -14.39 8.88 0.53
C ALA A 240 -15.02 7.93 1.57
N GLY A 241 -16.17 7.33 1.27
CA GLY A 241 -16.92 6.49 2.22
C GLY A 241 -16.33 5.10 2.42
N TRP A 242 -15.89 4.43 1.36
CA TRP A 242 -15.41 3.04 1.43
C TRP A 242 -14.16 2.75 0.58
N GLY A 243 -13.92 3.54 -0.47
CA GLY A 243 -12.73 3.43 -1.34
C GLY A 243 -11.42 3.65 -0.59
N PHE A 244 -11.26 4.84 0.00
CA PHE A 244 -10.02 5.27 0.65
C PHE A 244 -9.58 4.36 1.82
N PRO A 245 -10.46 3.94 2.76
CA PRO A 245 -10.03 3.04 3.82
C PRO A 245 -9.62 1.64 3.35
N GLY A 246 -10.23 1.15 2.27
CA GLY A 246 -9.82 -0.12 1.66
C GLY A 246 -8.45 -0.01 1.00
N ALA A 247 -8.22 1.06 0.24
CA ALA A 247 -6.94 1.31 -0.41
C ALA A 247 -5.79 1.50 0.58
N LEU A 248 -6.02 2.19 1.71
CA LEU A 248 -5.02 2.31 2.78
C LEU A 248 -4.66 0.97 3.44
N SER A 249 -5.62 0.04 3.54
CA SER A 249 -5.37 -1.31 4.05
C SER A 249 -4.36 -2.05 3.17
N ILE A 250 -4.56 -1.98 1.85
CA ILE A 250 -3.66 -2.57 0.85
C ILE A 250 -2.29 -1.87 0.86
N ALA A 251 -2.27 -0.54 0.92
CA ALA A 251 -1.04 0.24 0.91
C ALA A 251 -0.14 -0.04 2.11
N LEU A 252 -0.71 -0.15 3.31
CA LEU A 252 0.07 -0.39 4.52
C LEU A 252 0.53 -1.84 4.66
N ALA A 253 -0.19 -2.80 4.08
CA ALA A 253 0.23 -4.20 4.06
C ALA A 253 1.39 -4.46 3.08
N ALA A 254 1.46 -3.72 1.97
CA ALA A 254 2.39 -3.94 0.87
C ALA A 254 3.88 -4.07 1.28
N PRO A 255 4.45 -3.19 2.13
CA PRO A 255 5.87 -3.28 2.47
C PRO A 255 6.20 -4.54 3.29
N LEU A 256 5.25 -5.02 4.09
CA LEU A 256 5.45 -6.20 4.94
C LEU A 256 5.47 -7.47 4.09
N VAL A 257 4.63 -7.52 3.04
CA VAL A 257 4.62 -8.64 2.09
C VAL A 257 5.89 -8.65 1.26
N TYR A 258 6.38 -7.49 0.83
CA TYR A 258 7.68 -7.38 0.17
C TYR A 258 8.83 -7.87 1.04
N VAL A 259 8.93 -7.35 2.28
CA VAL A 259 9.97 -7.76 3.22
C VAL A 259 9.88 -9.27 3.48
N GLY A 260 8.67 -9.82 3.58
CA GLY A 260 8.43 -11.25 3.57
C GLY A 260 9.10 -11.93 2.37
N GLY A 261 8.71 -11.56 1.14
CA GLY A 261 9.28 -12.14 -0.08
C GLY A 261 10.81 -12.09 -0.18
N GLN A 262 11.45 -11.06 0.39
CA GLN A 262 12.91 -10.96 0.47
C GLN A 262 13.54 -11.92 1.50
N LEU A 263 12.84 -12.22 2.59
CA LEU A 263 13.34 -13.12 3.65
C LEU A 263 13.36 -14.59 3.24
N VAL A 264 12.73 -14.97 2.12
CA VAL A 264 12.76 -16.33 1.56
C VAL A 264 14.17 -16.77 1.18
N GLY A 265 15.04 -15.83 0.81
CA GLY A 265 16.45 -16.10 0.49
C GLY A 265 17.41 -16.09 1.68
N ALA A 266 16.93 -15.79 2.90
CA ALA A 266 17.80 -15.70 4.08
C ALA A 266 18.06 -17.10 4.67
N PRO A 267 19.31 -17.59 4.70
CA PRO A 267 19.62 -18.91 5.25
C PRO A 267 19.36 -18.93 6.76
N GLY A 268 18.40 -19.76 7.21
CA GLY A 268 18.14 -19.98 8.65
C GLY A 268 16.66 -19.91 9.09
N LEU A 269 15.73 -19.67 8.16
CA LEU A 269 14.29 -19.89 8.30
C LEU A 269 13.84 -21.06 7.43
#